data_AF-A0ABD0RN64-F1
#
_entry.id   AF-A0ABD0RN64-F1
#
_cell.length_a   1.000
_cell.length_b   1.000
_cell.length_c   1.000
_cell.angle_alpha   90.00
_cell.angle_beta   90.00
_cell.angle_gamma   90.00
#
_symmetry.space_group_name_H-M   'P 1'
#
loop_
_entity.id
_entity.type
_entity.pdbx_description
1 polymer ?
#
loop_
_entity_poly.entity_id
_entity_poly.type
_entity_poly.pdbx_seq_one_letter_code
_entity_poly.pdbx_strand_id
1 'polypeptide(L)'
;CRLHVSLYYRDSLVKEVTTSSPEGCRISSSPSPGSPSSPSSPCPEERLYGGAEPVLFPFPYPQSQRRGAEKLPNILERGVLLWLAPDGLYAKRLCQGRVYWEGPLAPYADKPNKLEKEQTCKLMDTQQFLS
;
A
#
# COMPACT_ATOMS: atom_id res chain seq x y z
N CYS A 1 -10.29 -13.36 -0.52
CA CYS A 1 -9.90 -12.64 -1.76
C CYS A 1 -8.39 -12.49 -1.75
N ARG A 2 -7.68 -12.86 -2.83
CA ARG A 2 -6.21 -12.88 -2.85
C ARG A 2 -5.68 -11.79 -3.76
N LEU A 3 -4.64 -11.07 -3.34
CA LEU A 3 -3.93 -10.11 -4.16
C LEU A 3 -2.53 -10.66 -4.47
N HIS A 4 -2.19 -10.70 -5.75
CA HIS A 4 -0.81 -10.92 -6.15
C HIS A 4 -0.07 -9.59 -6.15
N VAL A 5 0.99 -9.48 -5.35
CA VAL A 5 1.74 -8.24 -5.12
C VAL A 5 3.21 -8.46 -5.48
N SER A 6 3.70 -7.65 -6.40
CA SER A 6 5.11 -7.58 -6.78
C SER A 6 5.68 -6.22 -6.41
N LEU A 7 6.80 -6.19 -5.70
CA LEU A 7 7.50 -4.96 -5.30
C LEU A 7 8.78 -4.80 -6.10
N TYR A 8 9.02 -3.59 -6.59
CA TYR A 8 10.18 -3.25 -7.41
C TYR A 8 10.94 -2.08 -6.83
N TYR A 9 12.27 -2.11 -6.93
CA TYR A 9 13.14 -0.97 -6.73
C TYR A 9 13.89 -0.69 -8.02
N ARG A 10 13.68 0.48 -8.63
CA ARG A 10 14.28 0.86 -9.92
C ARG A 10 14.20 -0.29 -10.94
N ASP A 11 12.97 -0.76 -11.16
CA ASP A 11 12.62 -1.84 -12.08
C ASP A 11 13.18 -3.24 -11.76
N SER A 12 13.88 -3.40 -10.64
CA SER A 12 14.34 -4.71 -10.16
C SER A 12 13.32 -5.31 -9.20
N LEU A 13 12.81 -6.51 -9.47
CA LEU A 13 11.93 -7.26 -8.57
C LEU A 13 12.67 -7.56 -7.26
N VAL A 14 12.08 -7.18 -6.12
CA VAL A 14 12.67 -7.42 -4.79
C VAL A 14 11.81 -8.29 -3.89
N LYS A 15 10.51 -8.42 -4.19
CA LYS A 15 9.59 -9.30 -3.49
C LYS A 15 8.38 -9.60 -4.36
N GLU A 16 7.90 -10.83 -4.29
CA GLU A 16 6.66 -11.27 -4.90
C GLU A 16 5.90 -12.12 -3.87
N VAL A 17 4.60 -11.85 -3.69
CA VAL A 17 3.77 -12.56 -2.71
C VAL A 17 2.31 -12.57 -3.17
N THR A 18 1.60 -13.65 -2.88
CA THR A 18 0.15 -13.71 -3.02
C THR A 18 -0.47 -13.69 -1.64
N THR A 19 -1.24 -12.65 -1.34
CA THR A 19 -1.87 -12.45 -0.04
C THR A 19 -3.01 -13.44 0.16
N SER A 20 -3.30 -13.76 1.42
CA SER A 20 -4.35 -14.69 1.83
C SER A 20 -5.37 -14.09 2.78
N SER A 21 -5.05 -12.98 3.45
CA SER A 21 -5.99 -12.30 4.36
C SER A 21 -7.24 -11.77 3.63
N PRO A 22 -8.45 -12.03 4.15
CA PRO A 22 -9.68 -11.43 3.63
C PRO A 22 -9.79 -9.92 3.90
N GLU A 23 -9.10 -9.40 4.91
CA GLU A 23 -9.00 -7.96 5.22
C GLU A 23 -8.05 -7.21 4.27
N GLY A 24 -7.39 -7.93 3.36
CA GLY A 24 -6.47 -7.38 2.37
C GLY A 24 -5.03 -7.38 2.85
N CYS A 25 -4.25 -6.40 2.39
CA CYS A 25 -2.84 -6.28 2.74
C CYS A 25 -2.39 -4.83 2.91
N ARG A 26 -1.32 -4.65 3.68
CA ARG A 26 -0.67 -3.34 3.89
C ARG A 26 0.75 -3.39 3.36
N ILE A 27 1.02 -2.63 2.31
CA ILE A 27 2.37 -2.48 1.74
C ILE A 27 3.08 -1.37 2.50
N SER A 28 4.11 -1.70 3.27
CA SER A 28 4.83 -0.75 4.15
C SER A 28 6.31 -1.09 4.29
N SER A 29 7.09 -0.20 4.90
CA SER A 29 8.48 -0.46 5.32
C SER A 29 8.59 -0.97 6.76
N SER A 30 7.50 -0.91 7.54
CA SER A 30 7.46 -1.37 8.93
C SER A 30 6.33 -2.40 9.14
N PRO A 31 6.59 -3.50 9.88
CA PRO A 31 5.58 -4.48 10.25
C PRO A 31 4.48 -3.91 11.14
N SER A 32 4.81 -2.94 12.00
CA SER A 32 3.84 -2.29 12.87
C SER A 32 3.25 -1.05 12.21
N PRO A 33 1.95 -0.77 12.39
CA PRO A 33 1.34 0.49 12.01
C PRO A 33 1.76 1.61 12.97
N GLY A 34 3.06 1.80 13.23
CA GLY A 34 3.60 2.83 14.09
C GLY A 34 3.18 2.69 15.56
N SER A 35 4.11 2.33 16.43
CA SER A 35 3.91 2.56 17.87
C SER A 35 3.57 4.03 18.09
N PRO A 36 2.54 4.36 18.89
CA PRO A 36 2.18 5.74 19.08
C PRO A 36 3.35 6.42 19.78
N SER A 37 3.77 7.58 19.29
CA SER A 37 4.68 8.49 19.98
C SER A 37 4.10 9.05 21.29
N SER A 38 3.11 8.36 21.87
CA SER A 38 2.42 8.66 23.12
C SER A 38 1.71 7.38 23.62
N PRO A 39 1.89 6.93 24.88
CA PRO A 39 1.31 5.69 25.40
C PRO A 39 -0.23 5.72 25.61
N SER A 40 -0.93 6.67 24.99
CA SER A 40 -2.38 6.85 25.12
C SER A 40 -3.12 6.19 23.96
N SER A 41 -3.45 4.91 24.16
CA SER A 41 -4.46 4.13 23.44
C SER A 41 -4.21 3.85 21.94
N PRO A 42 -4.46 2.61 21.45
CA PRO A 42 -4.46 2.34 20.02
C PRO A 42 -5.52 3.21 19.37
N CYS A 43 -5.14 3.95 18.32
CA CYS A 43 -6.09 4.73 17.55
C CYS A 43 -7.19 3.78 17.02
N PRO A 44 -8.47 4.20 16.96
CA PRO A 44 -9.56 3.36 16.43
C PRO A 44 -9.25 2.77 15.04
N GLU A 45 -8.46 3.50 14.26
CA GLU A 45 -8.01 3.14 12.93
C GLU A 45 -7.01 1.96 12.90
N GLU A 46 -6.22 1.78 13.96
CA GLU A 46 -5.28 0.66 14.11
C GLU A 46 -6.02 -0.66 14.36
N ARG A 47 -7.18 -0.61 15.03
CA ARG A 47 -8.07 -1.76 15.22
C ARG A 47 -8.81 -2.16 13.94
N LEU A 48 -9.11 -1.20 13.06
CA LEU A 48 -9.83 -1.44 11.81
C LEU A 48 -8.95 -2.11 10.74
N TYR A 49 -7.63 -1.88 10.77
CA TYR A 49 -6.69 -2.38 9.76
C TYR A 49 -5.69 -3.42 10.28
N GLY A 50 -5.82 -3.83 11.55
CA GLY A 50 -4.94 -4.81 12.17
C GLY A 50 -5.01 -6.22 11.56
N GLY A 51 -6.08 -6.54 10.82
CA GLY A 51 -6.22 -7.82 10.13
C GLY A 51 -5.51 -7.91 8.77
N ALA A 52 -5.10 -6.77 8.19
CA ALA A 52 -4.49 -6.75 6.87
C ALA A 52 -3.08 -7.36 6.89
N GLU A 53 -2.81 -8.25 5.94
CA GLU A 53 -1.54 -8.96 5.83
C GLU A 53 -0.39 -7.97 5.54
N PRO A 54 0.71 -7.98 6.32
CA PRO A 54 1.83 -7.06 6.10
C PRO A 54 2.67 -7.49 4.89
N VAL A 55 2.76 -6.64 3.88
CA VAL A 55 3.61 -6.83 2.69
C VAL A 55 4.78 -5.85 2.75
N LEU A 56 5.87 -6.30 3.38
CA LEU A 56 7.01 -5.42 3.65
C LEU A 56 7.94 -5.24 2.45
N PHE A 57 8.33 -3.98 2.24
CA PHE A 57 9.45 -3.59 1.40
C PHE A 57 10.77 -4.17 1.96
N PRO A 58 11.56 -4.90 1.16
CA PRO A 58 12.84 -5.44 1.61
C PRO A 58 13.81 -4.32 2.04
N PHE A 59 14.43 -4.49 3.20
CA PHE A 59 15.42 -3.57 3.76
C PHE A 59 16.62 -4.36 4.31
N PRO A 60 17.87 -3.87 4.16
CA PRO A 60 18.26 -2.62 3.52
C PRO A 60 18.16 -2.67 1.98
N TYR A 61 18.00 -1.49 1.35
CA TYR A 61 18.06 -1.37 -0.10
C TYR A 61 19.41 -1.88 -0.65
N PRO A 62 19.41 -2.59 -1.80
CA PRO A 62 20.63 -2.92 -2.52
C PRO A 62 21.52 -1.70 -2.72
N GLN A 63 22.84 -1.86 -2.62
CA GLN A 63 23.77 -0.73 -2.63
C GLN A 63 23.68 0.11 -3.92
N SER A 64 23.43 -0.55 -5.06
CA SER A 64 23.18 0.09 -6.37
C SER A 64 21.93 0.97 -6.40
N GLN A 65 20.99 0.76 -5.49
CA GLN A 65 19.69 1.44 -5.45
C GLN A 65 19.52 2.35 -4.23
N ARG A 66 20.48 2.35 -3.30
CA ARG A 66 20.36 3.04 -2.00
C ARG A 66 20.42 4.56 -2.09
N ARG A 67 21.18 5.13 -3.04
CA ARG A 67 21.31 6.59 -3.20
C ARG A 67 19.95 7.22 -3.48
N GLY A 68 19.50 8.14 -2.63
CA GLY A 68 18.21 8.82 -2.74
C GLY A 68 17.02 8.02 -2.19
N ALA A 69 17.25 6.80 -1.70
CA ALA A 69 16.25 5.95 -1.07
C ALA A 69 16.35 5.96 0.47
N GLU A 70 17.27 6.73 1.06
CA GLU A 70 17.59 6.70 2.48
C GLU A 70 16.40 7.09 3.36
N LYS A 71 15.53 7.97 2.86
CA LYS A 71 14.32 8.43 3.56
C LYS A 71 13.09 7.56 3.30
N LEU A 72 13.14 6.64 2.33
CA LEU A 72 11.99 5.83 1.94
C LEU A 72 11.40 5.00 3.10
N PRO A 73 12.20 4.36 3.97
CA PRO A 73 11.66 3.62 5.10
C PRO A 73 10.78 4.48 5.99
N ASN A 74 11.19 5.71 6.28
CA ASN A 74 10.44 6.59 7.17
C ASN A 74 9.15 7.11 6.52
N ILE A 75 9.22 7.50 5.24
CA ILE A 75 8.03 8.06 4.57
C ILE A 75 6.99 6.97 4.21
N LEU A 76 7.39 5.70 4.15
CA LEU A 76 6.54 4.54 3.83
C LEU A 76 6.10 3.72 5.06
N GLU A 77 6.43 4.15 6.27
CA GLU A 77 6.23 3.39 7.51
C GLU A 77 4.79 2.91 7.72
N ARG A 78 3.82 3.83 7.60
CA ARG A 78 2.39 3.50 7.69
C ARG A 78 1.85 2.77 6.46
N GLY A 79 2.51 2.94 5.30
CA GLY A 79 2.23 2.21 4.07
C GLY A 79 0.95 2.61 3.31
N VAL A 80 0.52 1.70 2.45
CA VAL A 80 -0.73 1.75 1.67
C VAL A 80 -1.51 0.48 1.98
N LEU A 81 -2.78 0.65 2.35
CA LEU A 81 -3.71 -0.45 2.55
C LEU A 81 -4.41 -0.77 1.22
N LEU A 82 -4.52 -2.04 0.89
CA LEU A 82 -5.21 -2.58 -0.28
C LEU A 82 -6.17 -3.68 0.14
N TRP A 83 -7.40 -3.70 -0.37
CA TRP A 83 -8.35 -4.78 -0.08
C TRP A 83 -9.33 -4.98 -1.23
N LEU A 84 -9.82 -6.22 -1.35
CA LEU A 84 -10.85 -6.60 -2.30
C LEU A 84 -12.19 -6.67 -1.57
N ALA A 85 -13.16 -5.90 -2.04
CA ALA A 85 -14.57 -6.06 -1.72
C ALA A 85 -15.29 -6.77 -2.89
N PRO A 86 -16.52 -7.26 -2.71
CA PRO A 86 -17.26 -7.93 -3.79
C PRO A 86 -17.39 -7.09 -5.06
N ASP A 87 -17.48 -5.76 -4.91
CA ASP A 87 -17.68 -4.82 -6.01
C ASP A 87 -16.37 -4.24 -6.58
N GLY A 88 -15.21 -4.50 -5.99
CA GLY A 88 -13.95 -4.02 -6.56
C GLY A 88 -12.72 -4.05 -5.66
N LEU A 89 -11.61 -3.53 -6.20
CA LEU A 89 -10.34 -3.32 -5.52
C LEU A 89 -10.25 -1.89 -4.99
N TYR A 90 -9.83 -1.75 -3.75
CA TYR A 90 -9.71 -0.47 -3.07
C TYR A 90 -8.31 -0.24 -2.51
N ALA A 91 -7.93 1.02 -2.40
CA ALA A 91 -6.72 1.46 -1.72
C ALA A 91 -6.99 2.63 -0.77
N LYS A 92 -6.19 2.71 0.30
CA LYS A 92 -6.10 3.87 1.20
C LYS A 92 -4.64 4.16 1.52
N ARG A 93 -4.18 5.36 1.19
CA ARG A 93 -2.81 5.82 1.47
C ARG A 93 -2.71 6.29 2.93
N LEU A 94 -1.83 5.68 3.71
CA LEU A 94 -1.58 6.06 5.12
C LEU A 94 -0.18 6.66 5.33
N CYS A 95 0.73 6.42 4.39
CA CYS A 95 2.12 6.86 4.42
C CYS A 95 2.29 8.37 4.18
N GLN A 96 3.45 8.90 4.58
CA GLN A 96 3.79 10.31 4.35
C GLN A 96 4.16 10.56 2.88
N GLY A 97 4.85 9.60 2.26
CA GLY A 97 5.21 9.65 0.84
C GLY A 97 3.98 9.81 -0.06
N ARG A 98 4.14 10.52 -1.18
CA ARG A 98 3.09 10.58 -2.22
C ARG A 98 3.04 9.23 -2.92
N VAL A 99 1.82 8.76 -3.18
CA VAL A 99 1.59 7.52 -3.93
C VAL A 99 0.82 7.88 -5.17
N TYR A 100 1.39 7.53 -6.31
CA TYR A 100 0.75 7.65 -7.61
C TYR A 100 0.32 6.26 -8.06
N TRP A 101 -0.76 6.20 -8.83
CA TRP A 101 -1.33 4.95 -9.28
C TRP A 101 -1.83 5.08 -10.71
N GLU A 102 -1.98 3.93 -11.35
CA GLU A 102 -2.59 3.77 -12.66
C GLU A 102 -3.47 2.51 -12.59
N GLY A 103 -4.51 2.45 -13.40
CA GLY A 103 -5.46 1.33 -13.39
C GLY A 103 -6.79 1.65 -14.08
N PRO A 104 -7.72 0.68 -14.11
CA PRO A 104 -8.98 0.80 -14.87
C PRO A 104 -9.85 2.00 -14.50
N LEU A 105 -9.84 2.41 -13.23
CA LEU A 105 -10.61 3.56 -12.74
C LEU A 105 -9.78 4.85 -12.61
N ALA A 106 -8.55 4.87 -13.15
CA ALA A 106 -7.71 6.05 -13.08
C ALA A 106 -8.34 7.20 -13.91
N PRO A 107 -8.61 8.38 -13.31
CA PRO A 107 -9.35 9.45 -14.00
C PRO A 107 -8.55 10.13 -15.12
N TYR A 108 -7.22 10.02 -15.11
CA TYR A 108 -6.36 10.69 -16.07
C TYR A 108 -5.42 9.70 -16.76
N ALA A 109 -5.34 9.79 -18.09
CA ALA A 109 -4.42 9.03 -18.92
C ALA A 109 -3.14 9.82 -19.26
N ASP A 110 -3.18 11.14 -19.15
CA ASP A 110 -2.16 12.09 -19.60
C ASP A 110 -1.35 12.71 -18.46
N LYS A 111 -1.74 12.47 -17.21
CA LYS A 111 -1.06 13.00 -16.01
C LYS A 111 -1.15 12.03 -14.83
N PRO A 112 -0.26 12.17 -13.83
CA PRO A 112 -0.23 11.25 -12.69
C PRO A 112 -1.52 11.28 -11.86
N ASN A 113 -2.08 10.09 -11.57
CA ASN A 113 -3.17 9.95 -10.62
C ASN A 113 -2.60 9.75 -9.23
N LYS A 114 -3.02 10.57 -8.27
CA LYS A 114 -2.48 10.58 -6.89
C LYS A 114 -3.52 10.02 -5.93
N LEU A 115 -3.08 9.18 -5.00
CA LEU A 115 -3.89 8.81 -3.84
C LEU A 115 -3.82 9.91 -2.79
N GLU A 116 -4.99 10.44 -2.43
CA GLU A 116 -5.10 11.37 -1.31
C GLU A 116 -4.91 10.65 0.02
N LYS A 117 -4.27 11.36 0.97
CA LYS A 117 -3.91 10.77 2.26
C LYS A 117 -5.19 10.50 3.05
N GLU A 118 -5.30 9.30 3.60
CA GLU A 118 -6.42 8.84 4.43
C GLU A 118 -7.79 8.84 3.72
N GLN A 119 -7.82 8.96 2.40
CA GLN A 119 -9.02 8.82 1.59
C GLN A 119 -9.04 7.44 0.91
N THR A 120 -10.19 6.76 1.00
CA THR A 120 -10.44 5.52 0.27
C THR A 120 -10.65 5.82 -1.21
N CYS A 121 -9.96 5.08 -2.07
CA CYS A 121 -10.06 5.17 -3.52
C CYS A 121 -10.36 3.79 -4.11
N LYS A 122 -11.37 3.71 -5.00
CA LYS A 122 -11.68 2.50 -5.76
C LYS A 122 -10.76 2.46 -6.98
N LEU A 123 -9.94 1.42 -7.11
CA LEU A 123 -8.95 1.27 -8.18
C LEU A 123 -9.48 0.48 -9.38
N MET A 124 -10.39 -0.47 -9.11
CA MET A 124 -11.00 -1.35 -10.10
C MET A 124 -12.44 -1.66 -9.67
N ASP A 125 -13.36 -1.70 -10.63
CA ASP A 125 -14.73 -2.16 -10.44
C ASP A 125 -14.91 -3.56 -11.03
N THR A 126 -15.47 -4.49 -10.25
CA THR A 126 -15.62 -5.89 -10.67
C THR A 126 -16.57 -6.02 -11.87
N GLN A 127 -17.64 -5.22 -11.94
CA GLN A 127 -18.60 -5.32 -13.04
C GLN A 127 -18.02 -4.75 -14.33
N GLN A 128 -17.30 -3.62 -14.27
CA GLN A 128 -16.61 -3.07 -15.43
C GLN A 128 -15.48 -3.98 -15.95
N PHE A 129 -14.88 -4.79 -15.07
CA PHE A 129 -13.86 -5.76 -15.49
C PHE A 129 -14.45 -6.98 -16.21
N LEU A 130 -15.68 -7.37 -15.86
CA LEU A 130 -16.36 -8.54 -16.43
C LEU A 130 -17.14 -8.25 -17.72
N SER A 131 -17.42 -6.98 -18.01
CA SER A 131 -18.08 -6.53 -19.23
C SER A 131 -17.14 -6.47 -20.42
#